data_AF-A0AAJ3HSA6-F1
#
_entry.id   AF-A0AAJ3HSA6-F1
#
_cell.length_a   1.000
_cell.length_b   1.000
_cell.length_c   1.000
_cell.angle_alpha   90.00
_cell.angle_beta   90.00
_cell.angle_gamma   90.00
#
_symmetry.space_group_name_H-M   'P 1'
#
loop_
_entity.id
_entity.type
_entity.pdbx_description
1 polymer ?
#
loop_
_entity_poly.entity_id
_entity_poly.type
_entity_poly.pdbx_seq_one_letter_code
_entity_poly.pdbx_strand_id
1 'polypeptide(L)'
;MKPLLFSLLLLPAVAFANPTKMADDYCDTFKDISVRAYDTNDSPETIAKDALAALKAKKFDLAKLEATEADFSQGTVEVVKSLRDAKAEIGSRAEFQAGLTQIVAACKIQMVEVLNEQKK
;
A
#
# COMPACT_ATOMS: atom_id res chain seq x y z
N MET A 1 28.20 19.51 -42.61
CA MET A 1 26.94 19.63 -41.83
C MET A 1 26.19 18.31 -41.91
N LYS A 2 26.04 17.63 -40.78
CA LYS A 2 25.14 16.49 -40.61
C LYS A 2 24.58 16.64 -39.19
N PRO A 3 23.30 16.98 -39.01
CA PRO A 3 22.74 17.03 -37.67
C PRO A 3 22.61 15.57 -37.21
N LEU A 4 23.44 15.17 -36.25
CA LEU A 4 23.17 13.98 -35.44
C LEU A 4 22.00 14.35 -34.53
N LEU A 5 20.81 14.20 -35.13
CA LEU A 5 19.53 14.17 -34.47
C LEU A 5 19.64 13.29 -33.24
N PHE A 6 19.49 13.93 -32.08
CA PHE A 6 18.76 13.39 -30.93
C PHE A 6 18.83 11.86 -30.84
N SER A 7 19.90 11.36 -30.20
CA SER A 7 19.73 10.18 -29.35
C SER A 7 18.79 10.59 -28.21
N LEU A 8 17.50 10.63 -28.53
CA LEU A 8 16.44 10.27 -27.62
C LEU A 8 16.83 8.87 -27.16
N LEU A 9 17.59 8.79 -26.08
CA LEU A 9 17.59 7.61 -25.25
C LEU A 9 16.11 7.32 -25.03
N LEU A 10 15.67 6.26 -25.69
CA LEU A 10 14.43 5.55 -25.39
C LEU A 10 14.58 5.09 -23.95
N LEU A 11 14.43 6.03 -23.01
CA LEU A 11 13.79 5.72 -21.75
C LEU A 11 12.51 5.04 -22.21
N PRO A 12 12.32 3.74 -21.91
CA PRO A 12 11.01 3.17 -22.14
C PRO A 12 10.06 4.16 -21.49
N ALA A 13 9.09 4.64 -22.25
CA ALA A 13 7.88 5.19 -21.68
C ALA A 13 7.23 4.01 -20.96
N VAL A 14 7.82 3.61 -19.85
CA VAL A 14 7.22 2.75 -18.86
C VAL A 14 5.98 3.52 -18.50
N ALA A 15 4.87 3.02 -19.02
CA ALA A 15 3.54 3.40 -18.62
C ALA A 15 3.42 3.07 -17.12
N PHE A 16 4.04 3.91 -16.29
CA PHE A 16 4.00 3.81 -14.86
C PHE A 16 2.87 4.71 -14.36
N ALA A 17 2.12 4.12 -13.43
CA ALA A 17 1.03 4.71 -12.65
C ALA A 17 -0.33 4.82 -13.36
N ASN A 18 -0.98 3.66 -13.56
CA ASN A 18 -2.44 3.58 -13.38
C ASN A 18 -2.73 3.81 -11.89
N PRO A 19 -3.27 4.98 -11.48
CA PRO A 19 -3.48 5.32 -10.07
C PRO A 19 -4.44 4.36 -9.38
N THR A 20 -5.43 3.85 -10.10
CA THR A 20 -6.37 2.84 -9.61
C THR A 20 -5.63 1.56 -9.24
N LYS A 21 -4.73 1.08 -10.11
CA LYS A 21 -3.93 -0.12 -9.81
C LYS A 21 -3.03 0.07 -8.60
N MET A 22 -2.41 1.24 -8.46
CA MET A 22 -1.57 1.53 -7.29
C MET A 22 -2.41 1.60 -6.00
N ALA A 23 -3.55 2.28 -6.04
CA ALA A 23 -4.50 2.31 -4.93
C ALA A 23 -4.98 0.90 -4.54
N ASP A 24 -5.31 0.07 -5.53
CA ASP A 24 -5.66 -1.34 -5.31
C ASP A 24 -4.51 -2.10 -4.62
N ASP A 25 -3.31 -2.07 -5.20
CA ASP A 25 -2.15 -2.81 -4.70
C ASP A 25 -1.81 -2.44 -3.25
N TYR A 26 -1.89 -1.15 -2.89
CA TYR A 26 -1.63 -0.66 -1.53
C TYR A 26 -2.77 -0.99 -0.56
N CYS A 27 -4.02 -0.63 -0.89
CA CYS A 27 -5.16 -0.82 0.00
C CYS A 27 -5.52 -2.30 0.20
N ASP A 28 -5.29 -3.16 -0.80
CA ASP A 28 -5.41 -4.60 -0.62
C ASP A 28 -4.28 -5.17 0.26
N THR A 29 -3.06 -4.60 0.21
CA THR A 29 -2.00 -4.98 1.16
C THR A 29 -2.36 -4.55 2.58
N PHE A 30 -2.95 -3.37 2.77
CA PHE A 30 -3.46 -2.91 4.07
C PHE A 30 -4.57 -3.85 4.61
N LYS A 31 -5.48 -4.29 3.73
CA LYS A 31 -6.49 -5.30 4.07
C LYS A 31 -5.82 -6.58 4.59
N ASP A 32 -4.82 -7.09 3.88
CA ASP A 32 -4.12 -8.32 4.24
C ASP A 32 -3.37 -8.18 5.59
N ILE A 33 -2.71 -7.03 5.83
CA ILE A 33 -2.11 -6.68 7.12
C ILE A 33 -3.16 -6.74 8.23
N SER A 34 -4.30 -6.07 8.03
CA SER A 34 -5.36 -5.97 9.03
C SER A 34 -5.95 -7.32 9.36
N VAL A 35 -6.22 -8.14 8.34
CA VAL A 35 -6.69 -9.53 8.51
C VAL A 35 -5.69 -10.36 9.29
N ARG A 36 -4.40 -10.32 8.93
CA ARG A 36 -3.36 -11.06 9.66
C ARG A 36 -3.19 -10.58 11.09
N ALA A 37 -3.26 -9.28 11.34
CA ALA A 37 -3.19 -8.70 12.68
C ALA A 37 -4.33 -9.20 13.57
N TYR A 38 -5.54 -9.35 13.01
CA TYR A 38 -6.70 -9.87 13.71
C TYR A 38 -6.63 -11.39 13.90
N ASP A 39 -6.28 -12.16 12.87
CA ASP A 39 -6.46 -13.62 12.85
C ASP A 39 -5.25 -14.39 13.43
N THR A 40 -4.07 -13.77 13.50
CA THR A 40 -2.82 -14.47 13.84
C THR A 40 -2.09 -13.81 15.00
N ASN A 41 -1.17 -14.58 15.61
CA ASN A 41 -0.22 -14.11 16.62
C ASN A 41 1.18 -13.85 16.02
N ASP A 42 1.31 -13.75 14.69
CA ASP A 42 2.58 -13.45 14.05
C ASP A 42 3.16 -12.13 14.59
N SER A 43 4.48 -12.01 14.72
CA SER A 43 5.05 -10.76 15.22
C SER A 43 4.71 -9.59 14.28
N PRO A 44 4.49 -8.36 14.79
CA PRO A 44 4.28 -7.19 13.94
C PRO A 44 5.35 -7.02 12.85
N GLU A 45 6.61 -7.32 13.18
CA GLU A 45 7.75 -7.24 12.28
C GLU A 45 7.66 -8.30 11.16
N THR A 46 7.15 -9.49 11.46
CA THR A 46 6.92 -10.54 10.47
C THR A 46 5.85 -10.12 9.47
N ILE A 47 4.73 -9.58 9.97
CA ILE A 47 3.64 -9.06 9.13
C ILE A 47 4.15 -7.91 8.24
N ALA A 48 4.91 -6.97 8.80
CA ALA A 48 5.49 -5.84 8.07
C ALA A 48 6.45 -6.29 6.96
N LYS A 49 7.36 -7.22 7.27
CA LYS A 49 8.30 -7.79 6.29
C LYS A 49 7.58 -8.46 5.13
N ASP A 50 6.56 -9.27 5.42
CA ASP A 50 5.81 -9.99 4.40
C ASP A 50 4.97 -9.03 3.54
N ALA A 51 4.38 -8.00 4.14
CA ALA A 51 3.63 -6.97 3.43
C ALA A 51 4.53 -6.16 2.48
N LEU A 52 5.72 -5.78 2.94
CA LEU A 52 6.71 -5.10 2.10
C LEU A 52 7.15 -6.00 0.93
N ALA A 53 7.38 -7.29 1.18
CA ALA A 53 7.69 -8.24 0.13
C ALA A 53 6.56 -8.36 -0.90
N ALA A 54 5.30 -8.36 -0.46
CA ALA A 54 4.14 -8.37 -1.34
C ALA A 54 4.04 -7.11 -2.21
N LEU A 55 4.30 -5.92 -1.66
CA LEU A 55 4.35 -4.67 -2.43
C LEU A 55 5.50 -4.67 -3.46
N LYS A 56 6.68 -5.16 -3.07
CA LYS A 56 7.82 -5.32 -3.97
C LYS A 56 7.52 -6.25 -5.13
N ALA A 57 6.85 -7.38 -4.87
CA ALA A 57 6.42 -8.31 -5.91
C ALA A 57 5.43 -7.66 -6.91
N LYS A 58 4.58 -6.75 -6.42
CA LYS A 58 3.67 -5.93 -7.25
C LYS A 58 4.37 -4.76 -7.96
N LYS A 59 5.68 -4.57 -7.73
CA LYS A 59 6.47 -3.42 -8.22
C LYS A 59 5.87 -2.08 -7.79
N PHE A 60 5.32 -2.03 -6.57
CA PHE A 60 4.78 -0.81 -5.99
C PHE A 60 5.92 0.17 -5.67
N ASP A 61 5.74 1.44 -6.02
CA ASP A 61 6.71 2.51 -5.78
C ASP A 61 6.25 3.37 -4.58
N LEU A 62 6.80 3.10 -3.40
CA LEU A 62 6.48 3.83 -2.16
C LEU A 62 6.82 5.33 -2.25
N ALA A 63 7.75 5.72 -3.12
CA ALA A 63 8.10 7.14 -3.30
C ALA A 63 6.92 7.95 -3.87
N LYS A 64 5.93 7.30 -4.51
CA LYS A 64 4.67 7.94 -4.94
C LYS A 64 3.77 8.37 -3.79
N LEU A 65 4.03 7.86 -2.60
CA LEU A 65 3.36 8.25 -1.35
C LEU A 65 4.30 9.03 -0.43
N GLU A 66 5.42 9.55 -0.96
CA GLU A 66 6.43 10.25 -0.16
C GLU A 66 6.95 9.42 1.02
N ALA A 67 6.94 8.10 0.88
CA ALA A 67 7.30 7.15 1.91
C ALA A 67 8.50 6.28 1.51
N THR A 68 9.28 5.86 2.50
CA THR A 68 10.32 4.85 2.34
C THR A 68 9.84 3.46 2.75
N GLU A 69 10.62 2.42 2.41
CA GLU A 69 10.36 1.07 2.92
C GLU A 69 10.42 0.98 4.45
N ALA A 70 11.26 1.80 5.08
CA ALA A 70 11.37 1.87 6.53
C ALA A 70 10.10 2.48 7.13
N ASP A 71 9.61 3.59 6.57
CA ASP A 71 8.36 4.24 7.00
C ASP A 71 7.17 3.28 6.87
N PHE A 72 7.08 2.58 5.73
CA PHE A 72 6.04 1.56 5.53
C PHE A 72 6.12 0.44 6.57
N SER A 73 7.32 -0.07 6.84
CA SER A 73 7.53 -1.17 7.78
C SER A 73 7.18 -0.75 9.20
N GLN A 74 7.63 0.43 9.63
CA GLN A 74 7.32 0.99 10.95
C GLN A 74 5.82 1.26 11.09
N GLY A 75 5.19 1.92 10.12
CA GLY A 75 3.76 2.17 10.12
C GLY A 75 2.95 0.88 10.16
N THR A 76 3.38 -0.17 9.44
CA THR A 76 2.73 -1.49 9.51
C THR A 76 2.83 -2.10 10.91
N VAL A 77 4.00 -2.02 11.55
CA VAL A 77 4.17 -2.50 12.94
C VAL A 77 3.22 -1.78 13.89
N GLU A 78 3.08 -0.46 13.77
CA GLU A 78 2.20 0.37 14.60
C GLU A 78 0.71 0.04 14.38
N VAL A 79 0.30 -0.15 13.11
CA VAL A 79 -1.06 -0.59 12.76
C VAL A 79 -1.38 -1.96 13.37
N VAL A 80 -0.47 -2.93 13.24
CA VAL A 80 -0.66 -4.28 13.80
C VAL A 80 -0.83 -4.22 15.32
N LYS A 81 0.02 -3.44 16.01
CA LYS A 81 -0.07 -3.25 17.47
C LYS A 81 -1.40 -2.60 17.86
N SER A 82 -1.74 -1.47 17.25
CA SER A 82 -2.98 -0.74 17.52
C SER A 82 -4.22 -1.60 17.29
N LEU A 83 -4.26 -2.36 16.20
CA LEU A 83 -5.39 -3.24 15.90
C LEU A 83 -5.55 -4.35 16.96
N ARG A 84 -4.43 -4.91 17.42
CA ARG A 84 -4.43 -5.94 18.47
C ARG A 84 -4.85 -5.39 19.82
N ASP A 85 -4.37 -4.20 20.18
CA ASP A 85 -4.75 -3.53 21.42
C ASP A 85 -6.25 -3.20 21.42
N ALA A 86 -6.79 -2.76 20.28
CA ALA A 86 -8.21 -2.48 20.09
C ALA A 86 -9.07 -3.73 19.81
N LYS A 87 -8.49 -4.94 19.73
CA LYS A 87 -9.21 -6.13 19.26
C LYS A 87 -10.45 -6.47 20.09
N ALA A 88 -10.39 -6.23 21.41
CA ALA A 88 -11.53 -6.43 22.30
C ALA A 88 -12.70 -5.48 22.01
N GLU A 89 -12.43 -4.31 21.40
CA GLU A 89 -13.41 -3.26 21.11
C GLU A 89 -13.99 -3.38 19.69
N ILE A 90 -13.26 -4.02 18.77
CA ILE A 90 -13.64 -4.20 17.36
C ILE A 90 -14.87 -5.12 17.18
N GLY A 91 -15.28 -5.84 18.23
CA GLY A 91 -16.42 -6.75 18.19
C GLY A 91 -16.09 -8.09 17.53
N SER A 92 -17.11 -8.72 16.96
CA SER A 92 -16.99 -10.02 16.29
C SER A 92 -16.11 -9.95 15.03
N ARG A 93 -15.61 -11.11 14.60
CA ARG A 93 -14.83 -11.23 13.35
C ARG A 93 -15.61 -10.73 12.11
N ALA A 94 -16.92 -10.89 12.12
CA ALA A 94 -17.80 -10.44 11.04
C ALA A 94 -17.94 -8.91 11.03
N GLU A 95 -18.10 -8.29 12.20
CA GLU A 95 -18.11 -6.82 12.34
C GLU A 95 -16.78 -6.21 11.92
N PHE A 96 -15.67 -6.82 12.34
CA PHE A 96 -14.33 -6.44 11.87
C PHE A 96 -14.23 -6.48 10.34
N GLN A 97 -14.70 -7.56 9.71
CA GLN A 97 -14.62 -7.71 8.25
C GLN A 97 -15.47 -6.68 7.51
N ALA A 98 -16.67 -6.39 8.03
CA ALA A 98 -17.56 -5.39 7.47
C ALA A 98 -16.92 -3.98 7.55
N GLY A 99 -16.40 -3.61 8.72
CA GLY A 99 -15.68 -2.35 8.92
C GLY A 99 -14.44 -2.23 8.04
N LEU A 100 -13.62 -3.28 7.98
CA LEU A 100 -12.42 -3.30 7.14
C LEU A 100 -12.76 -3.14 5.65
N THR A 101 -13.84 -3.76 5.17
CA THR A 101 -14.28 -3.61 3.77
C THR A 101 -14.60 -2.17 3.43
N GLN A 102 -15.28 -1.46 4.33
CA GLN A 102 -15.59 -0.03 4.16
C GLN A 102 -14.33 0.83 4.17
N ILE A 103 -13.40 0.58 5.10
CA ILE A 103 -12.12 1.28 5.19
C ILE A 103 -11.29 1.07 3.91
N VAL A 104 -11.22 -0.16 3.39
CA VAL A 104 -10.48 -0.46 2.16
C VAL A 104 -11.10 0.22 0.95
N ALA A 105 -12.44 0.28 0.86
CA ALA A 105 -13.12 1.02 -0.21
C ALA A 105 -12.79 2.52 -0.15
N ALA A 106 -12.82 3.12 1.05
CA ALA A 106 -12.45 4.51 1.26
C ALA A 106 -10.96 4.79 0.95
N CYS A 107 -10.07 3.90 1.39
CA CYS A 107 -8.64 3.94 1.08
C CYS A 107 -8.39 4.03 -0.42
N LYS A 108 -9.07 3.19 -1.22
CA LYS A 108 -8.90 3.16 -2.68
C LYS A 108 -9.29 4.49 -3.32
N ILE A 109 -10.39 5.09 -2.88
CA ILE A 109 -10.85 6.39 -3.39
C ILE A 109 -9.82 7.49 -3.06
N GLN A 110 -9.46 7.61 -1.78
CA GLN A 110 -8.52 8.65 -1.32
C GLN A 110 -7.14 8.49 -1.98
N MET A 111 -6.67 7.26 -2.12
CA MET A 111 -5.39 6.99 -2.79
C MET A 111 -5.39 7.39 -4.26
N VAL A 112 -6.49 7.16 -4.99
CA VAL A 112 -6.60 7.62 -6.38
C VAL A 112 -6.57 9.14 -6.45
N GLU A 113 -7.21 9.84 -5.51
CA GLU A 113 -7.19 11.30 -5.44
C GLU A 113 -5.77 11.83 -5.21
N VAL A 114 -5.08 11.35 -4.16
CA VAL A 114 -3.70 11.74 -3.83
C VAL A 114 -2.75 11.49 -5.01
N LEU A 115 -2.83 10.31 -5.64
CA LEU A 115 -1.97 9.96 -6.78
C LEU A 115 -2.27 10.76 -8.05
N ASN A 116 -3.48 11.33 -8.17
CA ASN A 116 -3.85 12.21 -9.27
C ASN A 116 -3.46 13.67 -9.00
N GLU A 117 -3.50 14.12 -7.76
CA GLU A 117 -3.04 15.46 -7.37
C GLU A 117 -1.53 15.62 -7.59
N GLN A 118 -0.74 14.57 -7.29
CA GLN A 118 0.71 14.53 -7.56
C GLN A 118 1.09 14.61 -9.05
N LYS A 119 0.12 14.53 -9.98
CA LYS A 119 0.34 14.67 -11.43
C LYS A 119 0.16 16.11 -11.94
N LYS A 120 -0.38 17.01 -11.13
CA LYS A 120 -0.63 18.42 -11.47
C LYS A 120 0.55 19.29 -11.05
#